data_AF-A0A352KKM0-F1
#
_entry.id   AF-A0A352KKM0-F1
#
_cell.length_a   1.000
_cell.length_b   1.000
_cell.length_c   1.000
_cell.angle_alpha   90.00
_cell.angle_beta   90.00
_cell.angle_gamma   90.00
#
_symmetry.space_group_name_H-M   'P 1'
#
loop_
_entity.id
_entity.type
_entity.pdbx_description
1 polymer ?
#
loop_
_entity_poly.entity_id
_entity_poly.type
_entity_poly.pdbx_seq_one_letter_code
_entity_poly.pdbx_strand_id
1 'polypeptide(L)'
;SAARAHMESVNQEVTRLNQLQLELDTQIQTHREGLEAEKLASQELKIRATTIQEQLAETGHQLETVIANLSEEAELEEWQDRLTKLELKIQRLGAINLAAIEEFEQTKERKLYLDKQHADLIEALETLESAIRKIDKETRTKFKDTYDKVNSSFQQLFPKLFGGGHAHLDMTGEDLLETGIAVMARPPGKRITNIHLLSGGEKALTAVSLVFALFE
;
A
#
# COMPACT_ATOMS: atom_id res chain seq x y z
N SER A 1 37.61 -91.54 73.12
CA SER A 1 36.76 -90.34 73.09
C SER A 1 37.41 -89.14 72.37
N ALA A 2 38.71 -89.13 72.05
CA ALA A 2 39.37 -88.01 71.37
C ALA A 2 39.00 -87.84 69.87
N ALA A 3 38.81 -88.94 69.12
CA ALA A 3 38.50 -88.87 67.69
C ALA A 3 37.12 -88.26 67.37
N ARG A 4 36.11 -88.47 68.24
CA ARG A 4 34.79 -87.86 68.08
C ARG A 4 34.80 -86.36 68.37
N ALA A 5 35.51 -85.92 69.41
CA ALA A 5 35.65 -84.50 69.73
C ALA A 5 36.42 -83.74 68.63
N HIS A 6 37.43 -84.36 68.01
CA HIS A 6 38.12 -83.78 66.87
C HIS A 6 37.22 -83.67 65.63
N MET A 7 36.43 -84.72 65.33
CA MET A 7 35.46 -84.71 64.23
C MET A 7 34.36 -83.67 64.44
N GLU A 8 33.91 -83.46 65.67
CA GLU A 8 32.90 -82.45 66.03
C GLU A 8 33.46 -81.02 65.91
N SER A 9 34.71 -80.80 66.33
CA SER A 9 35.43 -79.53 66.11
C SER A 9 35.64 -79.22 64.62
N VAL A 10 36.00 -80.22 63.82
CA VAL A 10 36.14 -80.07 62.36
C VAL A 10 34.78 -79.75 61.72
N ASN A 11 33.68 -80.39 62.14
CA ASN A 11 32.34 -80.08 61.63
C ASN A 11 31.85 -78.67 62.02
N GLN A 12 32.15 -78.22 63.25
CA GLN A 12 31.87 -76.84 63.66
C GLN A 12 32.66 -75.83 62.83
N GLU A 13 33.93 -76.13 62.53
CA GLU A 13 34.76 -75.28 61.68
C GLU A 13 34.26 -75.24 60.23
N VAL A 14 33.86 -76.39 59.67
CA VAL A 14 33.22 -76.46 58.34
C VAL A 14 31.93 -75.63 58.31
N THR A 15 31.11 -75.69 59.36
CA THR A 15 29.86 -74.91 59.43
C THR A 15 30.14 -73.41 59.51
N ARG A 16 31.15 -73.01 60.30
CA ARG A 16 31.61 -71.62 60.39
C ARG A 16 32.13 -71.10 59.07
N LEU A 17 32.96 -71.88 58.37
CA LEU A 17 33.49 -71.51 57.06
C LEU A 17 32.38 -71.40 56.00
N ASN A 18 31.37 -72.28 56.03
CA ASN A 18 30.22 -72.18 55.13
C ASN A 18 29.35 -70.95 55.40
N GLN A 19 29.17 -70.56 56.67
CA GLN A 19 28.46 -69.33 57.04
C GLN A 19 29.22 -68.09 56.54
N LEU A 20 30.54 -68.05 56.76
CA LEU A 20 31.39 -66.96 56.29
C LEU A 20 31.43 -66.89 54.76
N GLN A 21 31.44 -68.03 54.07
CA GLN A 21 31.33 -68.08 52.61
C GLN A 21 30.00 -67.47 52.13
N LEU A 22 28.88 -67.83 52.75
CA LEU A 22 27.57 -67.29 52.40
C LEU A 22 27.50 -65.78 52.64
N GLU A 23 28.01 -65.29 53.77
CA GLU A 23 28.10 -63.85 54.05
C GLU A 23 28.95 -63.12 53.02
N LEU A 24 30.12 -63.67 52.67
CA LEU A 24 30.99 -63.09 51.66
C LEU A 24 30.33 -63.07 50.27
N ASP A 25 29.61 -64.14 49.91
CA ASP A 25 28.85 -64.21 48.66
C ASP A 25 27.74 -63.15 48.61
N THR A 26 27.05 -62.89 49.72
CA THR A 26 26.05 -61.80 49.80
C THR A 26 26.68 -60.41 49.69
N GLN A 27 27.85 -60.19 50.30
CA GLN A 27 28.59 -58.93 50.17
C GLN A 27 29.10 -58.72 48.74
N ILE A 28 29.62 -59.77 48.10
CA ILE A 28 30.04 -59.73 46.69
C ILE A 28 28.84 -59.38 45.79
N GLN A 29 27.67 -59.97 46.06
CA GLN A 29 26.47 -59.70 45.29
C GLN A 29 26.00 -58.26 45.43
N THR A 30 25.93 -57.73 46.66
CA THR A 30 25.53 -56.33 46.90
C THR A 30 26.53 -55.32 46.30
N HIS A 31 27.84 -55.59 46.40
CA HIS A 31 28.85 -54.75 45.74
C HIS A 31 28.77 -54.82 44.21
N ARG A 32 28.42 -55.97 43.63
CA ARG A 32 28.20 -56.10 42.18
C ARG A 32 26.99 -55.30 41.73
N GLU A 33 25.87 -55.41 42.44
CA GLU A 33 24.66 -54.64 42.15
C GLU A 33 24.91 -53.13 42.27
N GLY A 34 25.64 -52.69 43.30
CA GLY A 34 26.05 -51.29 43.45
C GLY A 34 26.96 -50.81 42.31
N LEU A 35 27.92 -51.63 41.88
CA LEU A 35 28.79 -51.32 40.75
C LEU A 35 28.02 -51.25 39.43
N GLU A 36 27.03 -52.13 39.22
CA GLU A 36 26.17 -52.08 38.04
C GLU A 36 25.30 -50.83 38.03
N ALA A 37 24.72 -50.45 39.16
CA ALA A 37 23.94 -49.22 39.30
C ALA A 37 24.78 -47.97 38.99
N GLU A 38 26.00 -47.86 39.54
CA GLU A 38 26.91 -46.76 39.25
C GLU A 38 27.36 -46.72 37.79
N LYS A 39 27.62 -47.89 37.18
CA LYS A 39 27.95 -47.97 35.75
C LYS A 39 26.80 -47.46 34.88
N LEU A 40 25.56 -47.83 35.20
CA LEU A 40 24.38 -47.36 34.47
C LEU A 40 24.20 -45.85 34.63
N ALA A 41 24.34 -45.31 35.84
CA ALA A 41 24.26 -43.87 36.10
C ALA A 41 25.35 -43.08 35.33
N SER A 42 26.58 -43.59 35.31
CA SER A 42 27.68 -42.98 34.54
C SER A 42 27.41 -43.02 33.03
N GLN A 43 26.88 -44.14 32.51
CA GLN A 43 26.49 -44.24 31.10
C GLN A 43 25.36 -43.28 30.75
N GLU A 44 24.35 -43.14 31.62
CA GLU A 44 23.26 -42.18 31.43
C GLU A 44 23.77 -40.74 31.36
N LEU A 45 24.63 -40.34 32.31
CA LEU A 45 25.24 -39.01 32.31
C LEU A 45 26.07 -38.76 31.05
N LYS A 46 26.80 -39.77 30.58
CA LYS A 46 27.58 -39.69 29.36
C LYS A 46 26.71 -39.47 28.14
N ILE A 47 25.60 -40.23 28.02
CA ILE A 47 24.63 -40.07 26.92
C ILE A 47 24.03 -38.66 26.95
N ARG A 48 23.60 -38.18 28.13
CA ARG A 48 23.06 -36.82 28.27
C ARG A 48 24.06 -35.75 27.85
N ALA A 49 25.32 -35.87 28.28
CA ALA A 49 26.37 -34.93 27.90
C ALA A 49 26.61 -34.92 26.38
N THR A 50 26.65 -36.09 25.74
CA THR A 50 26.79 -36.19 24.29
C THR A 50 25.59 -35.57 23.55
N THR A 51 24.37 -35.82 24.02
CA THR A 51 23.16 -35.24 23.41
C THR A 51 23.17 -33.71 23.51
N ILE A 52 23.56 -33.15 24.66
CA ILE A 52 23.66 -31.68 24.83
C ILE A 52 24.72 -31.11 23.88
N GLN A 53 25.86 -31.80 23.73
CA GLN A 53 26.93 -31.36 22.84
C GLN A 53 26.50 -31.42 21.36
N GLU A 54 25.77 -32.45 20.95
CA GLU A 54 25.19 -32.57 19.61
C GLU A 54 24.17 -31.46 19.34
N GLN A 55 23.23 -31.23 20.27
CA GLN A 55 22.24 -30.14 20.15
C GLN A 55 22.90 -28.77 20.03
N LEU A 56 23.97 -28.53 20.80
CA LEU A 56 24.72 -27.28 20.69
C LEU A 56 25.40 -27.15 19.33
N ALA A 57 25.99 -28.23 18.82
CA ALA A 57 26.64 -28.25 17.51
C ALA A 57 25.64 -27.96 16.37
N GLU A 58 24.40 -28.44 16.46
CA GLU A 58 23.33 -28.13 15.50
C GLU A 58 23.00 -26.64 15.44
N THR A 59 23.12 -25.92 16.56
CA THR A 59 22.94 -24.46 16.59
C THR A 59 24.14 -23.68 16.00
N GLY A 60 25.20 -24.37 15.57
CA GLY A 60 26.42 -23.77 15.04
C GLY A 60 27.38 -23.24 16.12
N HIS A 61 27.13 -23.57 17.39
CA HIS A 61 27.95 -23.13 18.53
C HIS A 61 28.84 -24.27 19.05
N GLN A 62 30.03 -23.92 19.55
CA GLN A 62 30.97 -24.87 20.16
C GLN A 62 30.92 -24.72 21.69
N LEU A 63 30.94 -25.83 22.42
CA LEU A 63 30.77 -25.82 23.89
C LEU A 63 31.88 -25.00 24.57
N GLU A 64 33.11 -25.14 24.10
CA GLU A 64 34.28 -24.45 24.64
C GLU A 64 34.15 -22.94 24.48
N THR A 65 33.62 -22.48 23.34
CA THR A 65 33.44 -21.04 23.08
C THR A 65 32.27 -20.46 23.87
N VAL A 66 31.21 -21.23 24.09
CA VAL A 66 30.08 -20.81 24.92
C VAL A 66 30.50 -20.67 26.37
N ILE A 67 31.21 -21.66 26.92
CA ILE A 67 31.72 -21.62 28.30
C ILE A 67 32.70 -20.45 28.48
N ALA A 68 33.61 -20.23 27.51
CA ALA A 68 34.59 -19.14 27.59
C ALA A 68 33.96 -17.74 27.55
N ASN A 69 32.79 -17.60 26.93
CA ASN A 69 32.06 -16.32 26.83
C ASN A 69 30.94 -16.18 27.87
N LEU A 70 30.73 -17.20 28.70
CA LEU A 70 29.74 -17.15 29.78
C LEU A 70 30.26 -16.23 30.89
N SER A 71 29.48 -15.24 31.30
CA SER A 71 29.86 -14.38 32.43
C SER A 71 29.93 -15.19 33.72
N GLU A 72 30.87 -14.87 34.62
CA GLU A 72 30.93 -15.49 35.95
C GLU A 72 29.66 -15.24 36.78
N GLU A 73 28.92 -14.16 36.49
CA GLU A 73 27.64 -13.79 37.09
C GLU A 73 26.43 -14.41 36.35
N ALA A 74 26.63 -15.37 35.45
CA ALA A 74 25.53 -15.95 34.67
C ALA A 74 24.59 -16.80 35.55
N GLU A 75 23.45 -16.24 35.92
CA GLU A 75 22.38 -16.95 36.61
C GLU A 75 21.37 -17.55 35.63
N LEU A 76 21.17 -18.86 35.71
CA LEU A 76 20.26 -19.61 34.84
C LEU A 76 18.85 -18.98 34.80
N GLU A 77 18.34 -18.54 35.94
CA GLU A 77 17.00 -17.98 36.08
C GLU A 77 16.84 -16.66 35.29
N GLU A 78 17.85 -15.79 35.31
CA GLU A 78 17.82 -14.53 34.55
C GLU A 78 17.82 -14.78 33.04
N TRP A 79 18.64 -15.72 32.57
CA TRP A 79 18.70 -16.07 31.15
C TRP A 79 17.40 -16.72 30.67
N GLN A 80 16.76 -17.55 31.50
CA GLN A 80 15.44 -18.11 31.22
C GLN A 80 14.37 -17.02 31.12
N ASP A 81 14.31 -16.08 32.06
CA ASP A 81 13.36 -14.97 32.01
C ASP A 81 13.58 -14.08 30.78
N ARG A 82 14.84 -13.78 30.44
CA ARG A 82 15.21 -13.06 29.22
C ARG A 82 14.75 -13.80 27.96
N LEU A 83 14.97 -15.11 27.88
CA LEU A 83 14.53 -15.95 26.76
C LEU A 83 13.00 -15.92 26.61
N THR A 84 12.25 -16.16 27.70
CA THR A 84 10.79 -16.13 27.68
C THR A 84 10.27 -14.75 27.28
N LYS A 85 10.86 -13.65 27.76
CA LYS A 85 10.51 -12.30 27.33
C LYS A 85 10.76 -12.07 25.84
N LEU A 86 11.85 -12.61 25.30
CA LEU A 86 12.18 -12.51 23.88
C LEU A 86 11.21 -13.32 23.01
N GLU A 87 10.90 -14.54 23.42
CA GLU A 87 9.90 -15.39 22.75
C GLU A 87 8.54 -14.71 22.73
N LEU A 88 8.09 -14.12 23.84
CA LEU A 88 6.85 -13.36 23.90
C LEU A 88 6.88 -12.13 22.98
N LYS A 89 8.02 -11.42 22.86
CA LYS A 89 8.17 -10.31 21.92
C LYS A 89 8.08 -10.78 20.47
N ILE A 90 8.70 -11.91 20.14
CA ILE A 90 8.64 -12.50 18.80
C ILE A 90 7.21 -12.93 18.48
N GLN A 91 6.52 -13.60 19.40
CA GLN A 91 5.12 -14.00 19.22
C GLN A 91 4.19 -12.81 19.04
N ARG A 92 4.45 -11.67 19.71
CA ARG A 92 3.68 -10.42 19.53
C ARG A 92 3.83 -9.80 18.14
N LEU A 93 4.91 -10.06 17.41
CA LEU A 93 5.05 -9.61 16.02
C LEU A 93 4.07 -10.32 15.09
N GLY A 94 3.45 -11.42 15.55
CA GLY A 94 2.50 -12.19 14.78
C GLY A 94 3.19 -13.14 13.80
N ALA A 95 2.38 -13.83 13.01
CA ALA A 95 2.90 -14.70 11.97
C ALA A 95 3.59 -13.88 10.87
N ILE A 96 4.71 -14.39 10.35
CA ILE A 96 5.36 -13.82 9.18
C ILE A 96 4.36 -13.86 8.02
N ASN A 97 3.97 -12.70 7.50
CA ASN A 97 3.07 -12.62 6.35
C ASN A 97 3.86 -12.93 5.06
N LEU A 98 3.95 -14.21 4.72
CA LEU A 98 4.62 -14.67 3.50
C LEU A 98 3.93 -14.16 2.22
N ALA A 99 2.63 -13.83 2.28
CA ALA A 99 1.89 -13.28 1.14
C ALA A 99 2.19 -11.79 0.89
N ALA A 100 2.81 -11.08 1.85
CA ALA A 100 3.07 -9.65 1.74
C ALA A 100 3.94 -9.29 0.52
N ILE A 101 4.86 -10.18 0.12
CA ILE A 101 5.74 -9.96 -1.03
C ILE A 101 4.93 -9.99 -2.33
N GLU A 102 4.05 -10.98 -2.48
CA GLU A 102 3.18 -11.12 -3.66
C GLU A 102 2.14 -9.99 -3.72
N GLU A 103 1.50 -9.67 -2.59
CA GLU A 103 0.55 -8.55 -2.48
C GLU A 103 1.20 -7.21 -2.82
N PHE A 104 2.46 -7.00 -2.42
CA PHE A 104 3.21 -5.79 -2.75
C PHE A 104 3.42 -5.66 -4.27
N GLU A 105 3.89 -6.72 -4.94
CA GLU A 105 4.08 -6.67 -6.39
C GLU A 105 2.76 -6.47 -7.13
N GLN A 106 1.68 -7.16 -6.75
CA GLN A 106 0.34 -6.95 -7.34
C GLN A 106 -0.16 -5.50 -7.15
N THR A 107 0.01 -4.95 -5.94
CA THR A 107 -0.41 -3.57 -5.64
C THR A 107 0.41 -2.56 -6.41
N LYS A 108 1.71 -2.80 -6.55
CA LYS A 108 2.63 -1.96 -7.32
C LYS A 108 2.31 -1.98 -8.82
N GLU A 109 2.00 -3.13 -9.40
CA GLU A 109 1.54 -3.22 -10.79
C GLU A 109 0.24 -2.45 -11.01
N ARG A 110 -0.72 -2.61 -10.10
CA ARG A 110 -1.98 -1.84 -10.15
C ARG A 110 -1.75 -0.34 -10.04
N LYS A 111 -0.83 0.10 -9.17
CA LYS A 111 -0.45 1.51 -9.05
C LYS A 111 0.12 2.03 -10.37
N LEU A 112 1.09 1.31 -10.95
CA LEU A 112 1.71 1.71 -12.21
C LEU A 112 0.69 1.81 -13.36
N TYR A 113 -0.30 0.92 -13.39
CA TYR A 113 -1.39 0.99 -14.34
C TYR A 113 -2.26 2.25 -14.14
N LEU A 114 -2.67 2.52 -12.91
CA LEU A 114 -3.49 3.70 -12.59
C LEU A 114 -2.73 5.01 -12.84
N ASP A 115 -1.45 5.07 -12.52
CA ASP A 115 -0.60 6.24 -12.77
C ASP A 115 -0.53 6.57 -14.27
N LYS A 116 -0.44 5.54 -15.14
CA LYS A 116 -0.48 5.72 -16.60
C LYS A 116 -1.83 6.24 -17.07
N GLN A 117 -2.93 5.62 -16.64
CA GLN A 117 -4.28 6.08 -17.01
C GLN A 117 -4.53 7.53 -16.57
N HIS A 118 -4.04 7.89 -15.39
CA HIS A 118 -4.16 9.25 -14.88
C HIS A 118 -3.37 10.24 -15.73
N ALA A 119 -2.13 9.90 -16.12
CA ALA A 119 -1.34 10.73 -17.01
C ALA A 119 -2.03 10.93 -18.38
N ASP A 120 -2.52 9.84 -18.98
CA ASP A 120 -3.23 9.90 -20.26
C ASP A 120 -4.49 10.79 -20.18
N LEU A 121 -5.23 10.72 -19.06
CA LEU A 121 -6.43 11.52 -18.84
C LEU A 121 -6.11 13.01 -18.69
N ILE A 122 -5.02 13.34 -17.99
CA ILE A 122 -4.54 14.73 -17.85
C ILE A 122 -4.15 15.28 -19.22
N GLU A 123 -3.39 14.53 -20.01
CA GLU A 123 -2.97 14.97 -21.35
C GLU A 123 -4.19 15.20 -22.27
N ALA A 124 -5.19 14.30 -22.20
CA ALA A 124 -6.44 14.46 -22.93
C ALA A 124 -7.21 15.72 -22.48
N LEU A 125 -7.26 16.00 -21.18
CA LEU A 125 -7.89 17.20 -20.64
C LEU A 125 -7.21 18.47 -21.14
N GLU A 126 -5.88 18.55 -21.04
CA GLU A 126 -5.09 19.69 -21.51
C GLU A 126 -5.30 19.92 -23.02
N THR A 127 -5.34 18.83 -23.79
CA THR A 127 -5.61 18.89 -25.23
C THR A 127 -7.01 19.44 -25.52
N LEU A 128 -8.03 18.99 -24.80
CA LEU A 128 -9.40 19.46 -24.95
C LEU A 128 -9.53 20.94 -24.56
N GLU A 129 -8.93 21.36 -23.44
CA GLU A 129 -8.94 22.77 -23.04
C GLU A 129 -8.25 23.67 -24.06
N SER A 130 -7.12 23.23 -24.62
CA SER A 130 -6.42 23.96 -25.68
C SER A 130 -7.28 24.08 -26.95
N ALA A 131 -7.97 23.00 -27.32
CA ALA A 131 -8.90 23.00 -28.45
C ALA A 131 -10.06 23.98 -28.22
N ILE A 132 -10.67 24.00 -27.02
CA ILE A 132 -11.73 24.95 -26.64
C ILE A 132 -11.22 26.38 -26.77
N ARG A 133 -10.07 26.71 -26.18
CA ARG A 133 -9.49 28.07 -26.27
C ARG A 133 -9.23 28.50 -27.71
N LYS A 134 -8.80 27.58 -28.56
CA LYS A 134 -8.60 27.85 -29.99
C LYS A 134 -9.94 28.12 -30.69
N ILE A 135 -10.95 27.29 -30.44
CA ILE A 135 -12.30 27.46 -30.98
C ILE A 135 -12.89 28.80 -30.54
N ASP A 136 -12.78 29.16 -29.27
CA ASP A 136 -13.27 30.42 -28.72
C ASP A 136 -12.62 31.62 -29.40
N LYS A 137 -11.29 31.58 -29.58
CA LYS A 137 -10.55 32.65 -30.27
C LYS A 137 -10.99 32.78 -31.73
N GLU A 138 -11.10 31.67 -32.45
CA GLU A 138 -11.54 31.67 -33.84
C GLU A 138 -13.00 32.16 -33.97
N THR A 139 -13.85 31.77 -33.03
CA THR A 139 -15.28 32.15 -33.00
C THR A 139 -15.44 33.63 -32.72
N ARG A 140 -14.73 34.19 -31.72
CA ARG A 140 -14.70 35.63 -31.44
C ARG A 140 -14.26 36.44 -32.66
N THR A 141 -13.21 35.97 -33.35
CA THR A 141 -12.69 36.65 -34.55
C THR A 141 -13.72 36.63 -35.68
N LYS A 142 -14.25 35.45 -36.02
CA LYS A 142 -15.26 35.31 -37.08
C LYS A 142 -16.55 36.08 -36.77
N PHE A 143 -17.00 36.06 -35.52
CA PHE A 143 -18.19 36.78 -35.09
C PHE A 143 -17.98 38.29 -35.23
N LYS A 144 -16.86 38.82 -34.74
CA LYS A 144 -16.54 40.25 -34.84
C LYS A 144 -16.42 40.70 -36.30
N ASP A 145 -15.69 39.95 -37.12
CA ASP A 145 -15.53 40.27 -38.55
C ASP A 145 -16.89 40.28 -39.27
N THR A 146 -17.76 39.32 -38.95
CA THR A 146 -19.11 39.23 -39.54
C THR A 146 -20.00 40.35 -39.03
N TYR A 147 -19.98 40.64 -37.73
CA TYR A 147 -20.72 41.74 -37.12
C TYR A 147 -20.33 43.08 -37.74
N ASP A 148 -19.03 43.36 -37.87
CA ASP A 148 -18.52 44.62 -38.42
C ASP A 148 -18.93 44.79 -39.89
N LYS A 149 -18.84 43.71 -40.69
CA LYS A 149 -19.32 43.70 -42.09
C LYS A 149 -20.82 43.96 -42.19
N VAL A 150 -21.63 43.18 -41.47
CA VAL A 150 -23.10 43.32 -41.52
C VAL A 150 -23.53 44.68 -41.00
N ASN A 151 -22.91 45.20 -39.94
CA ASN A 151 -23.20 46.53 -39.39
C ASN A 151 -22.87 47.64 -40.41
N SER A 152 -21.73 47.54 -41.11
CA SER A 152 -21.36 48.47 -42.17
C SER A 152 -22.34 48.41 -43.36
N SER A 153 -22.64 47.22 -43.88
CA SER A 153 -23.59 47.05 -44.98
C SER A 153 -24.99 47.53 -44.59
N PHE A 154 -25.43 47.25 -43.36
CA PHE A 154 -26.72 47.71 -42.84
C PHE A 154 -26.80 49.24 -42.73
N GLN A 155 -25.74 49.90 -42.24
CA GLN A 155 -25.66 51.37 -42.21
C GLN A 155 -25.70 52.00 -43.61
N GLN A 156 -25.18 51.32 -44.63
CA GLN A 156 -25.18 51.81 -46.01
C GLN A 156 -26.48 51.53 -46.76
N LEU A 157 -27.12 50.38 -46.53
CA LEU A 157 -28.35 49.96 -47.22
C LEU A 157 -29.60 50.60 -46.64
N PHE A 158 -29.64 50.81 -45.32
CA PHE A 158 -30.82 51.35 -44.64
C PHE A 158 -31.27 52.71 -45.21
N PRO A 159 -30.39 53.73 -45.39
CA PRO A 159 -30.80 55.02 -45.94
C PRO A 159 -31.26 54.91 -47.40
N LYS A 160 -30.69 53.99 -48.19
CA LYS A 160 -31.05 53.79 -49.60
C LYS A 160 -32.47 53.24 -49.74
N LEU A 161 -32.92 52.38 -48.82
CA LEU A 161 -34.25 51.78 -48.83
C LEU A 161 -35.32 52.67 -48.19
N PHE A 162 -34.96 53.46 -47.17
CA PHE A 162 -35.88 54.35 -46.45
C PHE A 162 -35.91 55.79 -46.98
N GLY A 163 -35.07 56.14 -47.95
CA GLY A 163 -34.93 57.51 -48.46
C GLY A 163 -34.31 58.47 -47.44
N GLY A 164 -33.55 57.95 -46.48
CA GLY A 164 -32.93 58.68 -45.36
C GLY A 164 -32.95 57.89 -44.05
N GLY A 165 -32.45 58.49 -42.98
CA GLY A 165 -32.33 57.83 -41.67
C GLY A 165 -31.03 57.05 -41.48
N HIS A 166 -30.87 56.39 -40.33
CA HIS A 166 -29.70 55.60 -39.98
C HIS A 166 -30.09 54.36 -39.18
N ALA A 167 -29.41 53.24 -39.37
CA ALA A 167 -29.57 52.07 -38.54
C ALA A 167 -28.22 51.40 -38.29
N HIS A 168 -28.04 50.79 -37.12
CA HIS A 168 -26.84 50.05 -36.75
C HIS A 168 -27.21 48.88 -35.85
N LEU A 169 -26.28 47.93 -35.75
CA LEU A 169 -26.34 46.86 -34.76
C LEU A 169 -25.64 47.32 -33.48
N ASP A 170 -26.16 46.93 -32.33
CA ASP A 170 -25.57 47.20 -31.02
C ASP A 170 -25.42 45.90 -30.23
N MET A 171 -24.35 45.78 -29.44
CA MET A 171 -24.09 44.58 -28.63
C MET A 171 -24.70 44.75 -27.25
N THR A 172 -25.45 43.75 -26.77
CA THR A 172 -26.12 43.84 -25.46
C THR A 172 -25.21 43.49 -24.27
N GLY A 173 -24.00 43.01 -24.52
CA GLY A 173 -23.02 42.62 -23.51
C GLY A 173 -21.57 42.74 -24.02
N GLU A 174 -20.61 42.54 -23.11
CA GLU A 174 -19.18 42.72 -23.39
C GLU A 174 -18.51 41.48 -24.00
N ASP A 175 -19.00 40.28 -23.69
CA ASP A 175 -18.44 39.03 -24.25
C ASP A 175 -19.07 38.71 -25.61
N LEU A 176 -18.25 38.72 -26.66
CA LEU A 176 -18.64 38.37 -28.03
C LEU A 176 -19.19 36.94 -28.18
N LEU A 177 -18.90 36.03 -27.26
CA LEU A 177 -19.41 34.65 -27.30
C LEU A 177 -20.80 34.50 -26.68
N GLU A 178 -21.19 35.41 -25.78
CA GLU A 178 -22.45 35.32 -25.03
C GLU A 178 -23.40 36.51 -25.30
N THR A 179 -22.91 37.58 -25.93
CA THR A 179 -23.69 38.79 -26.19
C THR A 179 -24.80 38.55 -27.21
N GLY A 180 -25.96 39.15 -26.95
CA GLY A 180 -27.00 39.35 -27.96
C GLY A 180 -26.68 40.54 -28.88
N ILE A 181 -27.43 40.63 -29.97
CA ILE A 181 -27.40 41.74 -30.92
C ILE A 181 -28.76 42.45 -30.89
N ALA A 182 -28.75 43.75 -30.62
CA ALA A 182 -29.92 44.61 -30.74
C ALA A 182 -29.88 45.40 -32.05
N VAL A 183 -31.02 45.49 -32.73
CA VAL A 183 -31.14 46.28 -33.97
C VAL A 183 -31.68 47.66 -33.62
N MET A 184 -30.86 48.68 -33.88
CA MET A 184 -31.18 50.08 -33.60
C MET A 184 -31.42 50.82 -34.91
N ALA A 185 -32.58 51.45 -35.04
CA ALA A 185 -32.96 52.15 -36.27
C ALA A 185 -33.57 53.52 -35.97
N ARG A 186 -33.27 54.47 -36.86
CA ARG A 186 -33.77 55.84 -36.86
C ARG A 186 -34.36 56.14 -38.24
N PRO A 187 -35.68 55.95 -38.42
CA PRO A 187 -36.38 56.37 -39.63
C PRO A 187 -36.29 57.90 -39.85
N PRO A 188 -36.48 58.39 -41.08
CA PRO A 188 -36.44 59.83 -41.37
C PRO A 188 -37.45 60.60 -40.50
N GLY A 189 -36.96 61.62 -39.79
CA GLY A 189 -37.80 62.47 -38.92
C GLY A 189 -38.09 61.91 -37.51
N LYS A 190 -37.63 60.69 -37.16
CA LYS A 190 -37.84 60.08 -35.83
C LYS A 190 -36.56 60.00 -34.99
N ARG A 191 -36.72 59.67 -33.70
CA ARG A 191 -35.61 59.33 -32.78
C ARG A 191 -35.15 57.89 -33.01
N ILE A 192 -33.95 57.56 -32.55
CA ILE A 192 -33.44 56.19 -32.61
C ILE A 192 -34.21 55.30 -31.63
N THR A 193 -34.64 54.14 -32.09
CA THR A 193 -35.41 53.18 -31.28
C THR A 193 -35.02 51.75 -31.64
N ASN A 194 -35.22 50.84 -30.70
CA ASN A 194 -35.10 49.41 -30.95
C ASN A 194 -36.17 48.97 -31.98
N ILE A 195 -35.83 48.01 -32.86
CA ILE A 195 -36.71 47.46 -33.89
C ILE A 195 -38.10 47.04 -33.36
N HIS A 196 -38.21 46.61 -32.10
CA HIS A 196 -39.48 46.22 -31.48
C HIS A 196 -40.46 47.39 -31.29
N LEU A 197 -39.97 48.64 -31.28
CA LEU A 197 -40.76 49.86 -31.02
C LEU A 197 -41.16 50.61 -32.32
N LEU A 198 -40.84 50.05 -33.49
CA LEU A 198 -41.18 50.63 -34.79
C LEU A 198 -42.62 50.27 -35.23
N SER A 199 -43.22 51.07 -36.12
CA SER A 199 -44.51 50.72 -36.72
C SER A 199 -44.38 49.45 -37.59
N GLY A 200 -45.47 48.70 -37.81
CA GLY A 200 -45.42 47.42 -38.52
C GLY A 200 -44.77 47.49 -39.92
N GLY A 201 -45.00 48.57 -40.67
CA GLY A 201 -44.35 48.80 -41.96
C GLY A 201 -42.86 49.14 -41.86
N GLU A 202 -42.49 50.00 -40.91
CA GLU A 202 -41.08 50.35 -40.64
C GLU A 202 -40.29 49.14 -40.12
N LYS A 203 -40.91 48.29 -39.31
CA LYS A 203 -40.32 47.05 -38.81
C LYS A 203 -40.07 46.06 -39.93
N ALA A 204 -41.02 45.87 -40.84
CA ALA A 204 -40.86 45.00 -41.99
C ALA A 204 -39.72 45.48 -42.91
N LEU A 205 -39.68 46.78 -43.23
CA LEU A 205 -38.65 47.33 -44.09
C LEU A 205 -37.26 47.30 -43.44
N THR A 206 -37.18 47.52 -42.12
CA THR A 206 -35.93 47.40 -41.34
C THR A 206 -35.43 45.95 -41.36
N ALA A 207 -36.32 44.97 -41.16
CA ALA A 207 -35.98 43.56 -41.23
C ALA A 207 -35.47 43.15 -42.62
N VAL A 208 -36.13 43.62 -43.69
CA VAL A 208 -35.68 43.37 -45.07
C VAL A 208 -34.30 43.96 -45.32
N SER A 209 -34.04 45.20 -44.87
CA SER A 209 -32.71 45.81 -45.00
C SER A 209 -31.61 45.05 -44.25
N LEU A 210 -31.92 44.48 -43.08
CA LEU A 210 -30.99 43.65 -42.32
C LEU A 210 -30.71 42.32 -43.03
N VAL A 211 -31.75 41.69 -43.61
CA VAL A 211 -31.59 40.46 -44.39
C VAL A 211 -30.70 40.71 -45.60
N PHE A 212 -30.88 41.81 -46.34
CA PHE A 212 -29.98 42.17 -47.43
C PHE A 212 -28.54 42.41 -46.96
N ALA A 213 -28.35 43.10 -45.84
CA ALA A 213 -27.02 43.35 -45.26
C ALA A 213 -26.32 42.06 -44.78
N LEU A 214 -27.05 40.98 -44.50
CA LEU A 214 -26.49 39.68 -44.16
C LEU A 214 -26.00 38.87 -45.37
N PHE A 215 -26.49 39.18 -46.57
CA PHE A 215 -26.17 38.47 -47.80
C PHE A 215 -25.17 39.21 -48.72
N GLU A 216 -24.67 40.37 -48.29
CA GLU A 216 -23.68 41.20 -48.99
C GLU A 216 -22.28 41.02 -48.35
#